data_AF-A0A2E0PI57-F1
#
_entry.id   AF-A0A2E0PI57-F1
#
_cell.length_a   1.000
_cell.length_b   1.000
_cell.length_c   1.000
_cell.angle_alpha   90.00
_cell.angle_beta   90.00
_cell.angle_gamma   90.00
#
_symmetry.space_group_name_H-M   'P 1'
#
loop_
_entity.id
_entity.type
_entity.pdbx_description
1 polymer ?
#
loop_
_entity_poly.entity_id
_entity_poly.type
_entity_poly.pdbx_seq_one_letter_code
_entity_poly.pdbx_strand_id
1 'polypeptide(L)'
;MTKSMKILLGVLLLIIILFFVSQSRQKRHFTQSSDVFTISMDKVNRFDIQKDSISISIERIDTTWQIAGNDSLLIQMNRINDVEQKILTVQRESMVSNNSKKWKTFNVDDSLGLKITFYGYTNEKLGEAIFGRSSSEWQRCYVRMVDESEVYMTNENVLNRLQTQPTFWGSKPPPPPKIEASDSLQTF
;
A
#
# COMPACT_ATOMS: atom_id res chain seq x y z
N MET A 1 -61.57 0.61 12.81
CA MET A 1 -60.33 1.43 12.76
C MET A 1 -60.67 2.89 12.95
N THR A 2 -60.14 3.52 13.99
CA THR A 2 -60.27 4.97 14.21
C THR A 2 -59.48 5.72 13.12
N LYS A 3 -59.88 6.96 12.82
CA LYS A 3 -59.20 7.79 11.81
C LYS A 3 -57.70 7.96 12.12
N SER A 4 -57.35 8.04 13.40
CA SER A 4 -55.96 8.07 13.88
C SER A 4 -55.16 6.82 13.54
N MET A 5 -55.76 5.63 13.61
CA MET A 5 -55.12 4.35 13.29
C MET A 5 -54.76 4.24 11.80
N LYS A 6 -55.58 4.81 10.90
CA LYS A 6 -55.31 4.87 9.46
C LYS A 6 -54.16 5.82 9.13
N ILE A 7 -54.08 6.96 9.82
CA ILE A 7 -52.99 7.94 9.65
C ILE A 7 -51.67 7.34 10.12
N LEU A 8 -51.67 6.67 11.28
CA LEU A 8 -50.50 5.98 11.81
C LEU A 8 -49.97 4.92 10.83
N LEU A 9 -50.88 4.12 10.24
CA LEU A 9 -50.51 3.11 9.24
C LEU A 9 -49.89 3.74 7.99
N GLY A 10 -50.43 4.86 7.51
CA GLY A 10 -49.91 5.58 6.34
C GLY A 10 -48.51 6.14 6.58
N VAL A 11 -48.28 6.74 7.75
CA VAL A 11 -46.95 7.25 8.15
C VAL A 11 -45.95 6.11 8.29
N LEU A 12 -46.35 4.97 8.87
CA LEU A 12 -45.50 3.79 8.99
C LEU A 12 -45.06 3.25 7.62
N LEU A 13 -46.00 3.16 6.68
CA LEU A 13 -45.73 2.69 5.31
C LEU A 13 -44.77 3.63 4.57
N LEU A 14 -44.93 4.94 4.75
CA LEU A 14 -44.03 5.96 4.21
C LEU A 14 -42.60 5.80 4.77
N ILE A 15 -42.45 5.60 6.07
CA ILE A 15 -41.14 5.39 6.72
C ILE A 15 -40.46 4.13 6.19
N ILE A 16 -41.22 3.04 6.00
CA ILE A 16 -40.70 1.79 5.44
C ILE A 16 -40.18 2.01 4.01
N ILE A 17 -40.92 2.71 3.17
CA ILE A 17 -40.49 3.03 1.79
C ILE A 17 -39.21 3.87 1.80
N LEU A 18 -39.15 4.90 2.64
CA LEU A 18 -37.95 5.74 2.79
C LEU A 18 -36.75 4.93 3.29
N PHE A 19 -36.96 4.00 4.23
CA PHE A 19 -35.93 3.10 4.72
C PHE A 19 -35.37 2.21 3.61
N PHE A 20 -36.22 1.57 2.79
CA PHE A 20 -35.77 0.74 1.67
C PHE A 20 -35.02 1.53 0.60
N VAL A 21 -35.45 2.77 0.29
CA VAL A 21 -34.74 3.66 -0.64
C VAL A 21 -33.37 4.07 -0.08
N SER A 22 -33.30 4.41 1.21
CA SER A 22 -32.05 4.75 1.89
C SER A 22 -31.07 3.57 1.91
N GLN A 23 -31.55 2.39 2.30
CA GLN A 23 -30.74 1.17 2.37
C GLN A 23 -30.23 0.74 0.99
N SER A 24 -31.04 0.89 -0.06
CA SER A 24 -30.62 0.60 -1.44
C SER A 24 -29.54 1.56 -1.96
N ARG A 25 -29.59 2.84 -1.54
CA ARG A 25 -28.51 3.81 -1.83
C ARG A 25 -27.23 3.50 -1.06
N GLN A 26 -27.34 3.02 0.19
CA GLN A 26 -26.18 2.61 0.99
C GLN A 26 -25.48 1.36 0.43
N LYS A 27 -26.22 0.38 -0.09
CA LYS A 27 -25.64 -0.84 -0.71
C LYS A 27 -24.73 -0.55 -1.91
N ARG A 28 -24.97 0.54 -2.66
CA ARG A 28 -24.09 0.97 -3.76
C ARG A 28 -22.70 1.42 -3.31
N HIS A 29 -22.51 1.73 -2.04
CA HIS A 29 -21.20 2.07 -1.46
C HIS A 29 -20.50 0.88 -0.78
N PHE A 30 -21.08 -0.33 -0.80
CA PHE A 30 -20.65 -1.45 0.06
C PHE A 30 -20.23 -2.71 -0.71
N THR A 31 -19.76 -2.62 -1.97
CA THR A 31 -19.34 -3.82 -2.72
C THR A 31 -18.22 -3.57 -3.74
N GLN A 32 -17.17 -2.86 -3.33
CA GLN A 32 -15.84 -3.02 -3.92
C GLN A 32 -14.93 -3.41 -2.76
N SER A 33 -14.05 -4.40 -2.95
CA SER A 33 -13.08 -4.77 -1.92
C SER A 33 -12.40 -3.49 -1.41
N SER A 34 -12.36 -3.30 -0.09
CA SER A 34 -11.67 -2.17 0.50
C SER A 34 -10.17 -2.23 0.23
N ASP A 35 -9.61 -3.39 -0.10
CA ASP A 35 -8.17 -3.54 -0.28
C ASP A 35 -7.65 -2.66 -1.44
N VAL A 36 -6.43 -2.13 -1.26
CA VAL A 36 -5.72 -1.42 -2.33
C VAL A 36 -5.16 -2.40 -3.35
N PHE A 37 -4.69 -3.57 -2.88
CA PHE A 37 -4.11 -4.61 -3.72
C PHE A 37 -4.84 -5.93 -3.51
N THR A 38 -5.05 -6.67 -4.60
CA THR A 38 -5.50 -8.07 -4.56
C THR A 38 -4.37 -8.96 -5.07
N ILE A 39 -3.22 -8.87 -4.39
CA ILE A 39 -1.96 -9.52 -4.78
C ILE A 39 -1.50 -10.39 -3.62
N SER A 40 -0.96 -11.56 -3.94
CA SER A 40 -0.34 -12.47 -2.98
C SER A 40 1.18 -12.45 -3.17
N MET A 41 1.93 -12.37 -2.06
CA MET A 41 3.39 -12.16 -2.08
C MET A 41 4.18 -13.31 -2.73
N ASP A 42 3.63 -14.53 -2.74
CA ASP A 42 4.19 -15.68 -3.45
C ASP A 42 4.24 -15.48 -4.97
N LYS A 43 3.34 -14.66 -5.52
CA LYS A 43 3.26 -14.33 -6.95
C LYS A 43 4.15 -13.16 -7.35
N VAL A 44 4.63 -12.38 -6.39
CA VAL A 44 5.47 -11.21 -6.66
C VAL A 44 6.91 -11.65 -6.89
N ASN A 45 7.43 -11.34 -8.07
CA ASN A 45 8.84 -11.54 -8.41
C ASN A 45 9.65 -10.24 -8.33
N ARG A 46 9.01 -9.09 -8.57
CA ARG A 46 9.65 -7.77 -8.47
C ARG A 46 8.64 -6.74 -7.99
N PHE A 47 9.11 -5.75 -7.24
CA PHE A 47 8.36 -4.52 -7.05
C PHE A 47 9.25 -3.30 -7.19
N ASP A 48 8.69 -2.26 -7.81
CA ASP A 48 9.35 -1.00 -8.06
C ASP A 48 8.72 0.08 -7.20
N ILE A 49 9.55 0.91 -6.57
CA ILE A 49 9.12 2.08 -5.83
C ILE A 49 9.72 3.30 -6.51
N GLN A 50 8.86 4.22 -6.92
CA GLN A 50 9.23 5.42 -7.64
C GLN A 50 8.67 6.65 -6.95
N LYS A 51 9.49 7.70 -6.87
CA LYS A 51 9.07 9.04 -6.46
C LYS A 51 9.91 10.06 -7.22
N ASP A 52 9.24 11.04 -7.83
CA ASP A 52 9.88 11.99 -8.73
C ASP A 52 10.70 11.25 -9.83
N SER A 53 11.99 11.57 -9.95
CA SER A 53 12.93 10.94 -10.88
C SER A 53 13.73 9.79 -10.27
N ILE A 54 13.45 9.41 -9.02
CA ILE A 54 14.22 8.39 -8.29
C ILE A 54 13.37 7.13 -8.19
N SER A 55 13.96 5.99 -8.55
CA SER A 55 13.33 4.69 -8.42
C SER A 55 14.28 3.67 -7.81
N ILE A 56 13.71 2.68 -7.15
CA ILE A 56 14.41 1.47 -6.73
C ILE A 56 13.57 0.27 -7.15
N SER A 57 14.26 -0.80 -7.54
CA SER A 57 13.65 -2.08 -7.86
C SER A 57 14.19 -3.14 -6.91
N ILE A 58 13.27 -3.93 -6.35
CA ILE A 58 13.58 -5.06 -5.49
C ILE A 58 13.03 -6.29 -6.19
N GLU A 59 13.90 -7.26 -6.46
CA GLU A 59 13.59 -8.42 -7.27
C GLU A 59 14.04 -9.71 -6.60
N ARG A 60 13.32 -10.79 -6.90
CA ARG A 60 13.67 -12.13 -6.43
C ARG A 60 14.59 -12.77 -7.46
N ILE A 61 15.77 -13.17 -7.01
CA ILE A 61 16.71 -13.99 -7.77
C ILE A 61 16.79 -15.34 -7.06
N ASP A 62 16.34 -16.37 -7.77
CA ASP A 62 16.07 -17.72 -7.25
C ASP A 62 15.10 -17.69 -6.05
N THR A 63 15.64 -17.78 -4.83
CA THR A 63 14.87 -17.82 -3.58
C THR A 63 15.10 -16.58 -2.71
N THR A 64 15.95 -15.65 -3.16
CA THR A 64 16.40 -14.50 -2.36
C THR A 64 15.94 -13.20 -2.97
N TRP A 65 15.55 -12.25 -2.12
CA TRP A 65 15.30 -10.87 -2.55
C TRP A 65 16.62 -10.12 -2.65
N GLN A 66 16.75 -9.29 -3.68
CA GLN A 66 17.91 -8.45 -3.96
C GLN A 66 17.48 -7.05 -4.41
N ILE A 67 18.38 -6.09 -4.26
CA ILE A 67 18.19 -4.72 -4.76
C ILE A 67 18.80 -4.68 -6.15
N ALA A 68 18.01 -4.39 -7.18
CA ALA A 68 18.49 -4.33 -8.54
C ALA A 68 19.59 -3.26 -8.68
N GLY A 69 20.72 -3.63 -9.26
CA GLY A 69 21.88 -2.74 -9.43
C GLY A 69 22.66 -2.45 -8.13
N ASN A 70 22.46 -3.22 -7.06
CA ASN A 70 23.27 -3.12 -5.84
C ASN A 70 23.67 -4.49 -5.29
N ASP A 71 24.92 -4.87 -5.56
CA ASP A 71 25.46 -6.18 -5.19
C ASP A 71 26.14 -6.18 -3.80
N SER A 72 26.25 -5.01 -3.18
CA SER A 72 27.02 -4.81 -1.94
C SER A 72 26.19 -4.88 -0.66
N LEU A 73 24.88 -4.71 -0.77
CA LEU A 73 23.96 -4.68 0.35
C LEU A 73 23.21 -6.01 0.49
N LEU A 74 23.13 -6.51 1.72
CA LEU A 74 22.29 -7.64 2.06
C LEU A 74 20.86 -7.14 2.37
N ILE A 75 19.85 -7.72 1.72
CA ILE A 75 18.45 -7.37 1.97
C ILE A 75 18.08 -7.62 3.44
N GLN A 76 17.40 -6.64 4.02
CA GLN A 76 16.79 -6.70 5.33
C GLN A 76 15.40 -7.34 5.21
N MET A 77 15.29 -8.63 5.49
CA MET A 77 14.06 -9.40 5.26
C MET A 77 12.84 -8.86 6.02
N ASN A 78 13.03 -8.21 7.17
CA ASN A 78 11.93 -7.53 7.88
C ASN A 78 11.25 -6.44 7.02
N ARG A 79 11.98 -5.77 6.12
CA ARG A 79 11.41 -4.80 5.17
C ARG A 79 10.57 -5.47 4.10
N ILE A 80 10.97 -6.65 3.65
CA ILE A 80 10.18 -7.47 2.73
C ILE A 80 8.90 -7.97 3.41
N ASN A 81 9.01 -8.39 4.68
CA ASN A 81 7.84 -8.80 5.47
C ASN A 81 6.87 -7.63 5.69
N ASP A 82 7.37 -6.41 5.89
CA ASP A 82 6.53 -5.21 5.94
C ASP A 82 5.74 -5.01 4.63
N VAL A 83 6.32 -5.32 3.46
CA VAL A 83 5.60 -5.24 2.18
C VAL A 83 4.40 -6.19 2.17
N GLU A 84 4.61 -7.45 2.52
CA GLU A 84 3.54 -8.45 2.57
C GLU A 84 2.48 -8.11 3.61
N GLN A 85 2.90 -7.78 4.83
CA GLN A 85 2.00 -7.68 5.97
C GLN A 85 1.30 -6.33 6.10
N LYS A 86 1.82 -5.28 5.44
CA LYS A 86 1.36 -3.90 5.61
C LYS A 86 1.05 -3.17 4.31
N ILE A 87 1.77 -3.46 3.24
CA ILE A 87 1.55 -2.79 1.95
C ILE A 87 0.48 -3.53 1.16
N LEU A 88 0.60 -4.86 1.04
CA LEU A 88 -0.39 -5.67 0.32
C LEU A 88 -1.74 -5.78 1.05
N THR A 89 -1.76 -5.51 2.35
CA THR A 89 -2.96 -5.58 3.21
C THR A 89 -3.61 -4.22 3.48
N VAL A 90 -3.07 -3.12 2.95
CA VAL A 90 -3.60 -1.77 3.19
C VAL A 90 -4.98 -1.61 2.54
N GLN A 91 -5.88 -0.94 3.24
CA GLN A 91 -7.28 -0.79 2.84
C GLN A 91 -7.66 0.67 2.61
N ARG A 92 -8.47 0.89 1.58
CA ARG A 92 -9.26 2.09 1.32
C ARG A 92 -10.42 2.16 2.30
N GLU A 93 -10.55 3.28 3.00
CA GLU A 93 -11.69 3.53 3.88
C GLU A 93 -12.70 4.47 3.23
N SER A 94 -12.33 5.75 3.09
CA SER A 94 -13.24 6.80 2.60
C SER A 94 -12.70 7.44 1.33
N MET A 95 -13.59 7.65 0.35
CA MET A 95 -13.26 8.43 -0.83
C MET A 95 -13.23 9.92 -0.44
N VAL A 96 -12.07 10.56 -0.57
CA VAL A 96 -11.87 11.98 -0.24
C VAL A 96 -12.02 12.89 -1.46
N SER A 97 -11.86 12.34 -2.67
CA SER A 97 -12.11 13.06 -3.91
C SER A 97 -12.32 12.13 -5.08
N ASN A 98 -13.05 12.59 -6.09
CA ASN A 98 -13.17 11.98 -7.42
C ASN A 98 -12.80 12.99 -8.53
N ASN A 99 -12.08 14.07 -8.16
CA ASN A 99 -11.70 15.13 -9.09
C ASN A 99 -10.19 15.09 -9.31
N SER A 100 -9.77 14.67 -10.50
CA SER A 100 -8.36 14.56 -10.88
C SER A 100 -7.57 15.86 -10.73
N LYS A 101 -8.22 17.02 -10.83
CA LYS A 101 -7.59 18.33 -10.62
C LYS A 101 -7.09 18.53 -9.18
N LYS A 102 -7.54 17.72 -8.23
CA LYS A 102 -7.13 17.77 -6.82
C LYS A 102 -6.02 16.80 -6.45
N TRP A 103 -5.50 15.98 -7.38
CA TRP A 103 -4.44 15.01 -7.05
C TRP A 103 -3.22 15.65 -6.38
N LYS A 104 -2.81 16.83 -6.86
CA LYS A 104 -1.71 17.59 -6.26
C LYS A 104 -2.02 18.05 -4.83
N THR A 105 -3.28 18.37 -4.51
CA THR A 105 -3.70 18.73 -3.15
C THR A 105 -3.58 17.54 -2.18
N PHE A 106 -3.75 16.32 -2.69
CA PHE A 106 -3.64 15.08 -1.92
C PHE A 106 -2.27 14.40 -2.06
N ASN A 107 -1.31 15.01 -2.75
CA ASN A 107 0.03 14.46 -3.01
C ASN A 107 0.00 13.08 -3.70
N VAL A 108 -0.98 12.83 -4.58
CA VAL A 108 -1.15 11.55 -5.32
C VAL A 108 -1.02 11.74 -6.84
N ASP A 109 -0.50 12.87 -7.29
CA ASP A 109 -0.09 13.07 -8.67
C ASP A 109 1.24 12.34 -8.94
N ASP A 110 1.55 12.11 -10.22
CA ASP A 110 2.70 11.28 -10.62
C ASP A 110 4.06 11.91 -10.25
N SER A 111 4.10 13.22 -9.96
CA SER A 111 5.32 13.87 -9.48
C SER A 111 5.47 13.69 -7.97
N LEU A 112 4.50 14.14 -7.16
CA LEU A 112 4.67 14.18 -5.69
C LEU A 112 4.43 12.83 -5.01
N GLY A 113 3.56 12.02 -5.60
CA GLY A 113 3.16 10.74 -5.05
C GLY A 113 4.27 9.71 -5.10
N LEU A 114 4.24 8.79 -4.15
CA LEU A 114 5.10 7.61 -4.16
C LEU A 114 4.35 6.48 -4.86
N LYS A 115 4.80 6.15 -6.06
CA LYS A 115 4.25 5.05 -6.87
C LYS A 115 4.91 3.73 -6.47
N ILE A 116 4.10 2.71 -6.24
CA ILE A 116 4.56 1.32 -6.12
C ILE A 116 3.92 0.48 -7.22
N THR A 117 4.72 -0.39 -7.84
CA THR A 117 4.25 -1.32 -8.88
C THR A 117 4.78 -2.72 -8.59
N PHE A 118 3.90 -3.71 -8.60
CA PHE A 118 4.24 -5.12 -8.41
C PHE A 118 4.22 -5.86 -9.74
N TYR A 119 5.19 -6.77 -9.91
CA TYR A 119 5.33 -7.61 -11.09
C TYR A 119 5.45 -9.08 -10.72
N GLY A 120 4.90 -9.94 -11.59
CA GLY A 120 5.00 -11.39 -11.47
C GLY A 120 6.24 -11.95 -12.15
N TYR A 121 6.32 -13.29 -12.19
CA TYR A 121 7.48 -14.02 -12.73
C TYR A 121 7.67 -13.84 -14.23
N THR A 122 6.64 -13.44 -14.97
CA THR A 122 6.72 -13.17 -16.42
C THR A 122 6.88 -11.68 -16.73
N ASN A 123 7.22 -10.86 -15.73
CA ASN A 123 7.24 -9.39 -15.77
C ASN A 123 5.87 -8.74 -16.07
N GLU A 124 4.78 -9.47 -15.88
CA GLU A 124 3.43 -8.94 -15.95
C GLU A 124 3.14 -8.04 -14.74
N LYS A 125 2.47 -6.90 -14.95
CA LYS A 125 2.07 -5.99 -13.88
C LYS A 125 0.91 -6.61 -13.08
N LEU A 126 1.14 -6.88 -11.80
CA LEU A 126 0.13 -7.45 -10.87
C LEU A 126 -0.75 -6.36 -10.24
N GLY A 127 -0.20 -5.16 -10.07
CA GLY A 127 -0.94 -3.99 -9.61
C GLY A 127 -0.03 -2.81 -9.32
N GLU A 128 -0.62 -1.63 -9.28
CA GLU A 128 0.08 -0.38 -9.01
C GLU A 128 -0.82 0.60 -8.27
N ALA A 129 -0.23 1.40 -7.39
CA ALA A 129 -0.92 2.47 -6.70
C ALA A 129 0.04 3.62 -6.39
N ILE A 130 -0.52 4.81 -6.21
CA ILE A 130 0.21 6.02 -5.86
C ILE A 130 -0.24 6.49 -4.49
N PHE A 131 0.70 6.54 -3.55
CA PHE A 131 0.47 6.97 -2.18
C PHE A 131 0.90 8.41 -1.96
N GLY A 132 0.07 9.16 -1.26
CA GLY A 132 0.28 10.56 -0.93
C GLY A 132 0.20 10.80 0.56
N ARG A 133 1.02 11.73 1.07
CA ARG A 133 0.99 12.08 2.50
C ARG A 133 -0.33 12.79 2.83
N SER A 134 -0.99 12.34 3.89
CA SER A 134 -2.14 13.04 4.45
C SER A 134 -1.73 14.35 5.10
N SER A 135 -2.45 15.43 4.77
CA SER A 135 -2.23 16.76 5.36
C SER A 135 -2.94 16.94 6.70
N SER A 136 -4.00 16.17 6.96
CA SER A 136 -4.84 16.29 8.16
C SER A 136 -4.59 15.20 9.21
N GLU A 137 -4.15 14.01 8.80
CA GLU A 137 -4.06 12.84 9.68
C GLU A 137 -2.80 12.02 9.40
N TRP A 138 -1.77 12.19 10.23
CA TRP A 138 -0.45 11.58 10.03
C TRP A 138 -0.45 10.05 10.11
N GLN A 139 -1.43 9.45 10.77
CA GLN A 139 -1.59 7.99 10.91
C GLN A 139 -2.17 7.32 9.66
N ARG A 140 -2.62 8.11 8.68
CA ARG A 140 -3.18 7.66 7.42
C ARG A 140 -2.43 8.26 6.24
N CYS A 141 -2.60 7.69 5.07
CA CYS A 141 -2.17 8.30 3.81
C CYS A 141 -3.34 8.35 2.83
N TYR A 142 -3.13 9.06 1.73
CA TYR A 142 -4.01 9.00 0.57
C TYR A 142 -3.48 7.97 -0.41
N VAL A 143 -4.38 7.34 -1.16
CA VAL A 143 -4.05 6.40 -2.22
C VAL A 143 -4.93 6.66 -3.44
N ARG A 144 -4.32 6.52 -4.61
CA ARG A 144 -4.96 6.57 -5.92
C ARG A 144 -4.52 5.38 -6.76
N MET A 145 -5.46 4.75 -7.46
CA MET A 145 -5.13 3.77 -8.50
C MET A 145 -4.78 4.51 -9.79
N VAL A 146 -3.78 4.04 -10.54
CA VAL A 146 -3.22 4.80 -11.68
C VAL A 146 -4.27 5.12 -12.74
N ASP A 147 -5.25 4.23 -12.96
CA ASP A 147 -6.31 4.38 -13.95
C ASP A 147 -7.63 4.96 -13.39
N GLU A 148 -7.64 5.38 -12.11
CA GLU A 148 -8.83 5.93 -11.44
C GLU A 148 -8.65 7.42 -11.09
N SER A 149 -9.76 8.16 -11.10
CA SER A 149 -9.80 9.57 -10.71
C SER A 149 -9.88 9.76 -9.19
N GLU A 150 -10.35 8.72 -8.52
CA GLU A 150 -10.71 8.65 -7.13
C GLU A 150 -9.46 8.62 -6.24
N VAL A 151 -9.56 9.36 -5.15
CA VAL A 151 -8.57 9.40 -4.09
C VAL A 151 -9.25 8.89 -2.84
N TYR A 152 -8.63 7.90 -2.21
CA TYR A 152 -9.11 7.29 -0.98
C TYR A 152 -8.17 7.60 0.17
N MET A 153 -8.71 7.66 1.37
CA MET A 153 -7.92 7.61 2.60
C MET A 153 -7.69 6.16 3.00
N THR A 154 -6.49 5.83 3.42
CA THR A 154 -6.14 4.48 3.89
C THR A 154 -6.43 4.31 5.37
N ASN A 155 -6.57 3.05 5.80
CA ASN A 155 -6.71 2.68 7.21
C ASN A 155 -5.41 2.90 8.03
N GLU A 156 -4.24 2.82 7.40
CA GLU A 156 -2.94 3.10 8.02
C GLU A 156 -1.99 3.83 7.07
N ASN A 157 -0.97 4.48 7.63
CA ASN A 157 0.09 5.13 6.87
C ASN A 157 1.20 4.13 6.53
N VAL A 158 1.42 3.93 5.24
CA VAL A 158 2.42 3.00 4.71
C VAL A 158 3.68 3.67 4.14
N LEU A 159 3.70 5.01 4.05
CA LEU A 159 4.76 5.75 3.37
C LEU A 159 6.15 5.57 4.01
N ASN A 160 6.20 5.37 5.33
CA ASN A 160 7.47 5.13 6.03
C ASN A 160 8.08 3.75 5.75
N ARG A 161 7.30 2.83 5.18
CA ARG A 161 7.74 1.49 4.77
C ARG A 161 8.16 1.41 3.31
N LEU A 162 7.88 2.46 2.53
CA LEU A 162 8.20 2.53 1.11
C LEU A 162 9.22 3.65 0.86
N GLN A 163 10.49 3.26 0.66
CA GLN A 163 11.58 4.21 0.43
C GLN A 163 12.31 3.89 -0.86
N THR A 164 12.83 4.92 -1.53
CA THR A 164 13.63 4.79 -2.76
C THR A 164 15.13 4.60 -2.50
N GLN A 165 15.57 4.67 -1.24
CA GLN A 165 16.99 4.55 -0.88
C GLN A 165 17.39 3.08 -0.71
N PRO A 166 18.47 2.60 -1.36
CA PRO A 166 18.94 1.21 -1.21
C PRO A 166 19.29 0.82 0.24
N THR A 167 19.84 1.75 1.02
CA THR A 167 20.21 1.53 2.43
C THR A 167 19.02 1.34 3.36
N PHE A 168 17.80 1.70 2.93
CA PHE A 168 16.59 1.36 3.68
C PHE A 168 16.28 -0.14 3.58
N TRP A 169 16.50 -0.71 2.39
CA TRP A 169 16.19 -2.10 2.06
C TRP A 169 17.32 -3.07 2.40
N GLY A 170 18.56 -2.60 2.40
CA GLY A 170 19.71 -3.45 2.64
C GLY A 170 20.77 -2.83 3.56
N SER A 171 21.52 -3.68 4.24
CA SER A 171 22.62 -3.29 5.12
C SER A 171 23.94 -3.87 4.60
N LYS A 172 25.06 -3.25 4.97
CA LYS A 172 26.37 -3.78 4.62
C LYS A 172 26.58 -5.12 5.36
N PRO A 173 27.18 -6.13 4.70
CA PRO A 173 27.52 -7.36 5.38
C PRO A 173 28.46 -7.08 6.57
N PRO A 174 28.35 -7.86 7.66
CA PRO A 174 29.27 -7.72 8.78
C PRO A 174 30.70 -7.98 8.30
N PRO A 175 31.70 -7.28 8.87
CA PRO A 175 33.09 -7.53 8.52
C PRO A 175 33.46 -8.99 8.83
N PRO A 176 34.36 -9.60 8.05
CA PRO A 176 34.80 -10.96 8.33
C PRO A 176 35.40 -11.05 9.73
N PRO A 177 35.25 -12.21 10.43
CA PRO A 177 35.86 -12.41 11.74
C PRO A 177 37.36 -12.14 11.65
N LYS A 178 37.89 -11.36 12.61
CA LYS A 178 39.33 -11.12 12.70
C LYS A 178 39.98 -12.45 13.10
N ILE A 179 40.75 -13.06 12.21
CA ILE A 179 41.55 -14.23 12.53
C ILE A 179 42.66 -13.73 13.47
N GLU A 180 42.47 -13.87 14.77
CA GLU A 180 43.56 -13.70 15.73
C GLU A 180 44.54 -14.83 15.45
N ALA A 181 45.69 -14.48 14.85
CA ALA A 181 46.80 -15.40 14.71
C ALA A 181 47.18 -15.85 16.11
N SER A 182 46.78 -17.08 16.48
CA SER A 182 47.21 -17.70 17.72
C SER A 182 48.73 -17.69 17.71
N ASP A 183 49.29 -16.96 18.67
CA ASP A 183 50.72 -16.82 18.93
C ASP A 183 51.25 -18.18 19.43
N SER A 184 51.29 -19.18 18.56
CA SER A 184 51.81 -20.52 18.82
C SER A 184 53.20 -20.66 18.20
N LEU A 185 54.08 -19.70 18.49
CA LEU A 185 55.54 -19.83 18.32
C LEU A 185 56.28 -19.33 19.57
N GLN A 186 55.90 -19.87 20.72
CA GLN A 186 56.85 -20.22 21.79
C GLN A 186 56.57 -21.71 22.03
N THR A 187 57.44 -22.66 21.68
CA THR A 187 58.69 -22.97 22.38
C THR A 187 59.36 -24.11 21.59
N PHE A 188 60.64 -24.00 21.26
CA PHE A 188 61.59 -25.11 21.12
C PHE A 188 62.97 -24.63 21.54
#